data_AF-A0A081SG63-F1
#
_entry.id   AF-A0A081SG63-F1
#
_cell.length_a   1.000
_cell.length_b   1.000
_cell.length_c   1.000
_cell.angle_alpha   90.00
_cell.angle_beta   90.00
_cell.angle_gamma   90.00
#
_symmetry.space_group_name_H-M   'P 1'
#
loop_
_entity.id
_entity.type
_entity.pdbx_description
1 polymer ?
#
loop_
_entity_poly.entity_id
_entity_poly.type
_entity_poly.pdbx_seq_one_letter_code
_entity_poly.pdbx_strand_id
1 'polypeptide(L)'
;MCIRLVKFLEPMNREQNGYRMTFVPFQQAGELITAYKLNPDKLRQALHVIDASGSVFVAGAAVEKLSDVFPLLKLGAGFFATSLGESLYKTIAENRYRVFGCSDECYVSESGKQAQSTSEKTI
;
A
#
# COMPACT_ATOMS: atom_id res chain seq x y z
N MET A 1 -4.82 3.94 -8.51
CA MET A 1 -5.57 3.37 -7.37
C MET A 1 -4.85 3.70 -6.07
N CYS A 2 -4.85 4.97 -5.67
CA CYS A 2 -4.07 5.40 -4.49
C CYS A 2 -4.91 6.26 -3.54
N ILE A 3 -6.04 6.80 -4.00
CA ILE A 3 -6.89 7.68 -3.19
C ILE A 3 -7.97 6.90 -2.45
N ARG A 4 -8.79 6.09 -3.12
CA ARG A 4 -9.99 5.49 -2.49
C ARG A 4 -9.69 4.43 -1.44
N LEU A 5 -8.75 3.52 -1.71
CA LEU A 5 -8.36 2.50 -0.74
C LEU A 5 -7.69 3.14 0.48
N VAL A 6 -6.75 4.07 0.26
CA VAL A 6 -6.09 4.76 1.39
C VAL A 6 -7.08 5.61 2.19
N LYS A 7 -7.95 6.39 1.52
CA LYS A 7 -9.02 7.15 2.20
C LYS A 7 -10.01 6.27 2.97
N PHE A 8 -10.23 5.03 2.53
CA PHE A 8 -11.04 4.05 3.26
C PHE A 8 -10.29 3.49 4.47
N LEU A 9 -9.00 3.18 4.32
CA LEU A 9 -8.18 2.55 5.37
C LEU A 9 -7.69 3.52 6.43
N GLU A 10 -7.46 4.77 6.08
CA GLU A 10 -6.82 5.76 6.96
C GLU A 10 -7.63 6.15 8.20
N PRO A 11 -8.98 6.32 8.14
CA PRO A 11 -9.78 6.50 9.36
C PRO A 11 -9.61 5.33 10.34
N MET A 12 -9.62 4.10 9.83
CA MET A 12 -9.39 2.89 10.64
C MET A 12 -7.95 2.79 11.14
N ASN A 13 -6.99 3.25 10.34
CA ASN A 13 -5.57 3.22 10.66
C ASN A 13 -5.22 4.19 11.81
N ARG A 14 -6.07 5.19 12.04
CA ARG A 14 -5.90 6.23 13.05
C ARG A 14 -6.53 5.87 14.42
N GLU A 15 -7.37 4.83 14.48
CA GLU A 15 -8.07 4.47 15.73
C GLU A 15 -7.17 3.70 16.74
N GLN A 16 -7.28 4.11 18.02
CA GLN A 16 -6.67 3.51 19.21
C GLN A 16 -5.15 3.37 19.19
N ASN A 17 -4.43 4.50 19.35
CA ASN A 17 -2.97 4.63 19.63
C ASN A 17 -2.04 5.03 18.47
N GLY A 18 -2.56 5.68 17.42
CA GLY A 18 -1.75 6.20 16.32
C GLY A 18 -1.78 5.34 15.06
N TYR A 19 -0.98 5.68 14.06
CA TYR A 19 -0.97 5.00 12.77
C TYR A 19 -0.40 3.59 12.88
N ARG A 20 -1.21 2.56 12.58
CA ARG A 20 -0.75 1.15 12.54
C ARG A 20 0.12 0.84 11.33
N MET A 21 -0.06 1.60 10.24
CA MET A 21 0.79 1.53 9.05
C MET A 21 1.03 2.90 8.43
N THR A 22 2.10 3.01 7.66
CA THR A 22 2.36 4.18 6.82
C THR A 22 1.97 3.86 5.37
N PHE A 23 1.05 4.64 4.81
CA PHE A 23 0.67 4.52 3.40
C PHE A 23 1.53 5.45 2.56
N VAL A 24 2.37 4.86 1.70
CA VAL A 24 3.32 5.60 0.86
C VAL A 24 2.90 5.51 -0.61
N PRO A 25 2.63 6.64 -1.28
CA PRO A 25 2.38 6.64 -2.72
C PRO A 25 3.68 6.31 -3.47
N PHE A 26 3.56 5.64 -4.62
CA PHE A 26 4.71 5.22 -5.42
C PHE A 26 5.70 6.37 -5.72
N GLN A 27 5.19 7.58 -5.96
CA GLN A 27 5.97 8.79 -6.24
C GLN A 27 6.92 9.19 -5.10
N GLN A 28 6.60 8.78 -3.87
CA GLN A 28 7.38 9.05 -2.67
C GLN A 28 8.09 7.80 -2.13
N ALA A 29 7.99 6.68 -2.84
CA ALA A 29 8.60 5.42 -2.40
C ALA A 29 10.11 5.35 -2.66
N GLY A 30 10.77 6.43 -3.08
CA GLY A 30 12.19 6.44 -3.47
C GLY A 30 13.12 5.90 -2.38
N GLU A 31 12.94 6.33 -1.13
CA GLU A 31 13.72 5.86 0.00
C GLU A 31 13.46 4.36 0.30
N LEU A 32 12.18 3.93 0.23
CA LEU A 32 11.80 2.53 0.43
C LEU A 32 12.32 1.62 -0.68
N ILE A 33 12.32 2.10 -1.93
CA ILE A 33 12.87 1.40 -3.09
C ILE A 33 14.33 1.07 -2.84
N THR A 34 15.11 2.06 -2.39
CA THR A 34 16.53 1.87 -2.08
C THR A 34 16.72 0.97 -0.85
N ALA A 35 16.02 1.25 0.25
CA ALA A 35 16.18 0.54 1.52
C ALA A 35 15.84 -0.96 1.43
N TYR A 36 14.79 -1.31 0.68
CA TYR A 36 14.30 -2.69 0.54
C TYR A 36 14.63 -3.31 -0.82
N LYS A 37 15.50 -2.66 -1.63
CA LYS A 37 15.94 -3.11 -2.96
C LYS A 37 14.75 -3.51 -3.87
N LEU A 38 13.69 -2.70 -3.84
CA LEU A 38 12.46 -2.98 -4.56
C LEU A 38 12.63 -2.69 -6.06
N ASN A 39 11.94 -3.44 -6.90
CA ASN A 39 11.90 -3.16 -8.34
C ASN A 39 10.83 -2.08 -8.62
N PRO A 40 11.22 -0.89 -9.15
CA PRO A 40 10.27 0.20 -9.40
C PRO A 40 9.15 -0.15 -10.38
N ASP A 41 9.43 -0.96 -11.40
CA ASP A 41 8.43 -1.37 -12.39
C ASP A 41 7.39 -2.32 -11.77
N LYS A 42 7.83 -3.20 -10.86
CA LYS A 42 6.91 -4.08 -10.11
C LYS A 42 6.07 -3.30 -9.09
N LEU A 43 6.66 -2.31 -8.42
CA LEU A 43 5.94 -1.40 -7.53
C LEU A 43 4.83 -0.62 -8.24
N ARG A 44 5.05 -0.26 -9.52
CA ARG A 44 4.01 0.32 -10.36
C ARG A 44 2.95 -0.66 -10.80
N GLN A 45 3.10 -1.96 -10.62
CA GLN A 45 2.14 -2.95 -11.11
C GLN A 45 1.26 -3.51 -10.00
N ALA A 46 1.73 -3.56 -8.76
CA ALA A 46 1.00 -4.17 -7.65
C ALA A 46 1.18 -3.42 -6.33
N LEU A 47 0.26 -3.68 -5.40
CA LEU A 47 0.35 -3.29 -4.00
C LEU A 47 1.52 -4.03 -3.36
N HIS A 48 2.29 -3.31 -2.55
CA HIS A 48 3.36 -3.86 -1.74
C HIS A 48 3.08 -3.53 -0.27
N VAL A 49 3.35 -4.48 0.61
CA VAL A 49 3.33 -4.29 2.06
C VAL A 49 4.69 -4.71 2.60
N ILE A 50 5.26 -3.86 3.43
CA ILE A 50 6.51 -4.13 4.15
C ILE A 50 6.11 -4.27 5.61
N ASP A 51 6.37 -5.43 6.22
CA ASP A 51 6.02 -5.65 7.62
C ASP A 51 7.12 -5.15 8.58
N ALA A 52 6.87 -5.27 9.89
CA ALA A 52 7.81 -4.84 10.92
C ALA A 52 9.14 -5.63 10.92
N SER A 53 9.19 -6.81 10.31
CA SER A 53 10.43 -7.59 10.13
C SER A 53 11.24 -7.15 8.91
N GLY A 54 10.67 -6.27 8.08
CA GLY A 54 11.25 -5.86 6.80
C GLY A 54 10.93 -6.82 5.64
N SER A 55 10.03 -7.79 5.84
CA SER A 55 9.60 -8.70 4.79
C SER A 55 8.66 -7.99 3.81
N VAL A 56 8.88 -8.22 2.51
CA VAL A 56 8.14 -7.57 1.42
C VAL A 56 7.12 -8.54 0.83
N PHE A 57 5.84 -8.15 0.88
CA PHE A 57 4.71 -8.88 0.32
C PHE A 57 4.15 -8.13 -0.88
N VAL A 58 3.70 -8.85 -1.90
CA VAL A 58 3.28 -8.28 -3.20
C VAL A 58 1.92 -8.84 -3.61
N ALA A 59 1.10 -8.01 -4.26
CA ALA A 59 -0.19 -8.39 -4.86
C ALA A 59 -1.14 -9.08 -3.85
N GLY A 60 -1.57 -10.32 -4.11
CA GLY A 60 -2.49 -11.06 -3.23
C GLY A 60 -1.94 -11.22 -1.81
N ALA A 61 -0.64 -11.53 -1.66
CA ALA A 61 0.00 -11.64 -0.36
C ALA A 61 0.05 -10.30 0.39
N ALA A 62 0.15 -9.17 -0.33
CA ALA A 62 0.05 -7.85 0.27
C ALA A 62 -1.37 -7.57 0.78
N VAL A 63 -2.41 -8.00 0.05
CA VAL A 63 -3.81 -7.88 0.47
C VAL A 63 -4.09 -8.75 1.71
N GLU A 64 -3.55 -9.96 1.75
CA GLU A 64 -3.64 -10.84 2.90
C GLU A 64 -3.00 -10.21 4.14
N LYS A 65 -1.77 -9.70 4.03
CA LYS A 65 -1.11 -8.97 5.11
C LYS A 65 -1.86 -7.71 5.54
N LEU A 66 -2.46 -6.99 4.60
CA LEU A 66 -3.30 -5.84 4.92
C LEU A 66 -4.54 -6.26 5.73
N SER A 67 -5.08 -7.46 5.51
CA SER A 67 -6.23 -7.99 6.24
C SER A 67 -5.92 -8.42 7.68
N ASP A 68 -4.66 -8.72 7.99
CA ASP A 68 -4.20 -8.93 9.37
C ASP A 68 -4.33 -7.65 10.20
N VAL A 69 -4.09 -6.49 9.56
CA VAL A 69 -4.14 -5.17 10.20
C VAL A 69 -5.54 -4.55 10.15
N PHE A 70 -6.26 -4.76 9.05
CA PHE A 70 -7.62 -4.24 8.81
C PHE A 70 -8.61 -5.41 8.65
N PRO A 71 -9.24 -5.89 9.74
CA PRO A 71 -10.08 -7.08 9.72
C PRO A 71 -11.25 -7.03 8.74
N LEU A 72 -11.73 -5.84 8.39
CA LEU A 72 -12.78 -5.65 7.38
C LEU A 72 -12.37 -6.13 5.98
N LEU A 73 -11.08 -6.23 5.70
CA LEU A 73 -10.58 -6.79 4.44
C LEU A 73 -10.57 -8.33 4.42
N LYS A 74 -10.72 -8.99 5.57
CA LYS A 74 -10.69 -10.47 5.65
C LYS A 74 -11.80 -11.14 4.84
N LEU A 75 -12.94 -10.47 4.65
CA LEU A 75 -14.07 -11.01 3.88
C LEU A 75 -13.74 -11.21 2.40
N GLY A 76 -12.72 -10.54 1.86
CA GLY A 76 -12.25 -10.70 0.48
C GLY A 76 -10.83 -11.25 0.34
N ALA A 77 -10.01 -11.24 1.40
CA ALA A 77 -8.59 -11.59 1.34
C ALA A 77 -8.33 -13.03 0.84
N GLY A 78 -9.12 -14.00 1.32
CA GLY A 78 -8.98 -15.40 0.91
C GLY A 78 -9.23 -15.65 -0.58
N PHE A 79 -10.06 -14.81 -1.22
CA PHE A 79 -10.29 -14.90 -2.67
C PHE A 79 -9.03 -14.48 -3.44
N PHE A 80 -8.35 -13.40 -3.03
CA PHE A 80 -7.14 -12.91 -3.68
C PHE A 80 -5.90 -13.80 -3.47
N ALA A 81 -5.95 -14.74 -2.54
CA ALA A 81 -4.94 -15.79 -2.36
C ALA A 81 -5.10 -16.97 -3.34
N THR A 82 -6.23 -17.07 -4.06
CA THR A 82 -6.43 -18.08 -5.10
C THR A 82 -5.80 -17.65 -6.42
N SER A 83 -5.47 -18.59 -7.30
CA SER A 83 -4.96 -18.30 -8.65
C SER A 83 -5.93 -17.44 -9.48
N LEU A 84 -7.24 -17.62 -9.26
CA LEU A 84 -8.28 -16.85 -9.94
C LEU A 84 -8.32 -15.40 -9.42
N GLY A 85 -8.22 -15.22 -8.10
CA GLY A 85 -8.16 -13.92 -7.47
C GLY A 85 -6.87 -13.16 -7.78
N GLU A 86 -5.74 -13.86 -7.88
CA GLU A 86 -4.47 -13.28 -8.31
C GLU A 86 -4.55 -12.79 -9.77
N SER A 87 -5.15 -13.59 -10.66
CA SER A 87 -5.40 -13.20 -12.06
C SER A 87 -6.32 -11.99 -12.16
N LEU A 88 -7.41 -11.97 -11.38
CA LEU A 88 -8.32 -10.83 -11.32
C LEU A 88 -7.60 -9.59 -10.76
N TYR A 89 -6.83 -9.75 -9.69
CA TYR A 89 -6.03 -8.68 -9.10
C TYR A 89 -5.09 -8.08 -10.13
N LYS A 90 -4.31 -8.91 -10.83
CA LYS A 90 -3.36 -8.46 -11.85
C LYS A 90 -4.07 -7.72 -12.98
N THR A 91 -5.19 -8.26 -13.45
CA THR A 91 -6.02 -7.62 -14.48
C THR A 91 -6.50 -6.24 -14.05
N ILE A 92 -7.01 -6.11 -12.82
CA ILE A 92 -7.45 -4.83 -12.26
C ILE A 92 -6.26 -3.89 -12.08
N ALA A 93 -5.14 -4.39 -11.54
CA ALA A 93 -3.97 -3.59 -11.22
C ALA A 93 -3.26 -3.05 -12.48
N GLU A 94 -3.19 -3.83 -13.55
CA GLU A 94 -2.66 -3.40 -14.86
C GLU A 94 -3.59 -2.39 -15.54
N ASN A 95 -4.91 -2.58 -15.43
CA ASN A 95 -5.90 -1.69 -16.05
C ASN A 95 -6.33 -0.53 -15.14
N ARG A 96 -5.79 -0.39 -13.93
CA ARG A 96 -6.34 0.50 -12.91
C ARG A 96 -6.38 1.98 -13.31
N TYR A 97 -5.41 2.45 -14.11
CA TYR A 97 -5.40 3.83 -14.59
C TYR A 97 -6.40 4.06 -15.74
N ARG A 98 -6.72 2.98 -16.47
CA ARG A 98 -7.77 2.97 -17.49
C ARG A 98 -9.17 2.88 -16.88
N VAL A 99 -9.33 2.09 -15.82
CA VAL A 99 -10.64 1.81 -15.17
C VAL A 99 -11.02 2.88 -14.15
N PHE A 100 -10.07 3.34 -13.35
CA PHE A 100 -10.35 4.29 -12.26
C PHE A 100 -9.83 5.70 -12.56
N GLY A 101 -9.28 5.93 -13.75
CA GLY A 101 -8.62 7.16 -14.14
C GLY A 101 -7.25 7.37 -13.47
N CYS A 102 -6.47 8.28 -14.04
CA CYS A 102 -5.39 8.98 -13.33
C CYS A 102 -5.95 10.28 -12.76
N SER A 103 -6.97 10.17 -11.91
CA SER A 103 -7.64 11.33 -11.32
C SER A 103 -6.89 11.77 -10.08
N ASP A 104 -6.24 12.92 -10.21
CA ASP A 104 -5.84 13.83 -9.15
C ASP A 104 -4.75 13.34 -8.18
N GLU A 105 -4.08 14.33 -7.58
CA GLU A 105 -2.91 14.24 -6.71
C GLU A 105 -2.82 12.94 -5.92
N CYS A 106 -1.69 12.24 -6.04
CA CYS A 106 -1.46 11.02 -5.29
C CYS A 106 -1.62 11.30 -3.80
N TYR A 107 -2.56 10.61 -3.17
CA TYR A 107 -2.84 10.81 -1.75
C TYR A 107 -1.57 10.59 -0.93
N VAL A 108 -1.16 11.64 -0.22
CA VAL A 108 -0.05 11.60 0.74
C VAL A 108 -0.68 11.55 2.13
N SER A 109 -0.57 10.40 2.79
CA SER A 109 -1.06 10.27 4.16
C SER A 109 -0.32 11.22 5.10
N GLU A 110 -1.00 11.70 6.14
CA GLU A 110 -0.39 12.60 7.12
C GLU A 110 0.80 11.94 7.86
N SER A 111 0.78 10.62 8.04
CA SER A 111 1.90 9.86 8.61
C SER A 111 3.13 9.83 7.70
N GLY A 112 2.94 9.80 6.37
CA GLY A 112 4.02 9.94 5.39
C GLY A 112 4.72 11.30 5.49
N LYS A 113 3.99 12.37 5.83
CA LYS A 113 4.57 13.71 6.06
C LYS A 113 5.38 13.79 7.36
N GLN A 114 4.96 13.09 8.41
CA GLN A 114 5.68 13.07 9.69
C GLN A 114 7.00 12.30 9.61
N ALA A 115 7.04 11.14 8.93
CA ALA A 115 8.26 10.35 8.75
C ALA A 115 9.38 11.16 8.05
N GLN A 116 9.03 12.03 7.12
CA GLN A 116 9.98 12.93 6.45
C GLN A 116 10.52 14.02 7.39
N SER A 117 9.70 14.62 8.25
CA SER A 117 10.17 15.69 9.16
C SER A 117 11.16 15.22 10.24
N THR A 118 11.12 13.93 10.59
CA THR A 118 12.08 13.32 11.53
C THR A 118 13.39 12.92 10.87
N SER A 119 13.41 12.68 9.54
CA SER A 119 14.64 12.34 8.81
C SER A 119 15.52 13.59 8.57
N GLU A 120 14.91 14.78 8.42
CA GLU A 120 15.62 16.06 8.30
C GLU A 120 16.22 16.60 9.61
N LYS A 121 16.06 15.90 10.74
CA LYS A 121 16.51 16.37 12.06
C LYS A 121 17.69 15.59 12.67
N THR A 122 18.40 14.81 11.87
CA THR A 122 19.69 14.24 12.31
C THR A 122 20.82 15.14 11.79
N ILE A 123 21.15 16.16 12.59
CA ILE A 123 22.41 16.91 12.52
C ILE A 123 23.42 16.20 13.42
#